data_AF-A0A1E1UWD5-F1
#
_entry.id   AF-A0A1E1UWD5-F1
#
_cell.length_a   1.000
_cell.length_b   1.000
_cell.length_c   1.000
_cell.angle_alpha   90.00
_cell.angle_beta   90.00
_cell.angle_gamma   90.00
#
_symmetry.space_group_name_H-M   'P 1'
#
loop_
_entity.id
_entity.type
_entity.pdbx_description
1 polymer ?
#
loop_
_entity_poly.entity_id
_entity_poly.type
_entity_poly.pdbx_seq_one_letter_code
_entity_poly.pdbx_strand_id
1 'polypeptide(L)'
;MLKRLRLTGALLLSILAADRAAAATGQGWELWIVKPGRPGIVQTCSLLKMSPSPLESMLPPDQQPLRLDAALSIRWQGGYLVQDGAPEGPAAKRGWNPVDSCFVLMVAGRPVAAGAVLPRASAQLLRFDTLVIREDRAGQPLAFELLPHFPADVMLPAPAPWAAALGALSRPSGARR
;
A
#
# COMPACT_ATOMS: atom_id res chain seq x y z
N MET A 1 26.24 1.51 -65.79
CA MET A 1 26.51 0.22 -65.10
C MET A 1 26.86 0.49 -63.64
N LEU A 2 26.18 -0.19 -62.72
CA LEU A 2 26.47 -0.49 -61.29
C LEU A 2 27.08 0.63 -60.40
N LYS A 3 26.30 1.20 -59.46
CA LYS A 3 26.11 0.73 -58.06
C LYS A 3 27.40 0.64 -57.24
N ARG A 4 27.49 1.48 -56.19
CA ARG A 4 27.84 1.07 -54.81
C ARG A 4 27.44 2.14 -53.78
N LEU A 5 26.29 1.88 -53.16
CA LEU A 5 25.88 2.32 -51.81
C LEU A 5 26.90 1.85 -50.76
N ARG A 6 27.09 2.59 -49.66
CA ARG A 6 26.96 2.20 -48.22
C ARG A 6 27.25 3.45 -47.37
N LEU A 7 26.25 4.27 -47.02
CA LEU A 7 25.45 4.21 -45.78
C LEU A 7 26.30 3.95 -44.53
N THR A 8 26.91 5.01 -44.02
CA THR A 8 27.56 5.07 -42.70
C THR A 8 26.65 5.84 -41.75
N GLY A 9 26.28 5.19 -40.65
CA GLY A 9 26.13 5.84 -39.34
C GLY A 9 24.91 6.73 -39.13
N ALA A 10 23.82 6.13 -38.67
CA ALA A 10 22.89 6.79 -37.77
C ALA A 10 22.35 5.76 -36.78
N LEU A 11 23.18 5.43 -35.78
CA LEU A 11 22.76 4.66 -34.61
C LEU A 11 22.25 5.67 -33.58
N LEU A 12 20.96 6.01 -33.65
CA LEU A 12 20.35 6.92 -32.69
C LEU A 12 19.01 6.38 -32.21
N LEU A 13 18.96 6.23 -30.88
CA LEU A 13 17.79 6.35 -30.01
C LEU A 13 16.67 5.33 -30.23
N SER A 14 16.65 4.30 -29.39
CA SER A 14 15.42 3.75 -28.81
C SER A 14 15.76 2.86 -27.61
N ILE A 15 16.21 3.47 -26.51
CA ILE A 15 16.09 2.87 -25.18
C ILE A 15 15.04 3.68 -24.42
N LEU A 16 13.80 3.60 -24.90
CA LEU A 16 12.62 3.80 -24.05
C LEU A 16 12.24 2.43 -23.50
N ALA A 17 13.16 1.82 -22.75
CA ALA A 17 12.77 0.78 -21.83
C ALA A 17 11.93 1.49 -20.77
N ALA A 18 10.63 1.20 -20.81
CA ALA A 18 9.68 1.71 -19.86
C ALA A 18 10.15 1.39 -18.44
N ASP A 19 10.72 2.40 -17.78
CA ASP A 19 11.06 2.47 -16.37
C ASP A 19 9.78 2.57 -15.52
N ARG A 20 8.82 1.66 -15.81
CA ARG A 20 7.54 1.55 -15.10
C ARG A 20 7.56 0.48 -14.01
N ALA A 21 8.70 -0.17 -13.80
CA ALA A 21 8.88 -1.13 -12.72
C ALA A 21 9.87 -0.53 -11.71
N ALA A 22 9.40 -0.34 -10.48
CA ALA A 22 10.17 0.13 -9.33
C ALA A 22 10.53 1.63 -9.30
N ALA A 23 9.53 2.50 -9.41
CA ALA A 23 9.49 3.60 -8.45
C ALA A 23 9.16 2.98 -7.08
N ALA A 24 10.13 2.27 -6.47
CA ALA A 24 10.15 2.09 -5.04
C ALA A 24 10.24 3.51 -4.51
N THR A 25 9.16 4.01 -3.90
CA THR A 25 9.21 5.32 -3.27
C THR A 25 10.41 5.28 -2.32
N GLY A 26 11.29 6.30 -2.35
CA GLY A 26 12.49 6.37 -1.51
C GLY A 26 12.21 6.42 0.01
N GLN A 27 11.01 6.03 0.40
CA GLN A 27 10.37 6.09 1.71
C GLN A 27 10.45 4.72 2.43
N GLY A 28 10.81 3.65 1.73
CA GLY A 28 11.11 2.33 2.32
C GLY A 28 9.90 1.44 2.65
N TRP A 29 8.68 1.90 2.34
CA TRP A 29 7.44 1.16 2.56
C TRP A 29 6.42 1.42 1.44
N GLU A 30 5.45 0.51 1.29
CA GLU A 30 4.39 0.60 0.28
C GLU A 30 3.06 0.12 0.86
N LEU A 31 1.96 0.76 0.48
CA LEU A 31 0.61 0.31 0.83
C LEU A 31 -0.12 -0.19 -0.41
N TRP A 32 -0.56 -1.45 -0.34
CA TRP A 32 -1.29 -2.13 -1.39
C TRP A 32 -2.72 -2.41 -0.96
N ILE A 33 -3.65 -2.24 -1.89
CA ILE A 33 -5.07 -2.57 -1.74
C ILE A 33 -5.39 -3.76 -2.63
N VAL A 34 -6.07 -4.76 -2.08
CA VAL A 34 -6.40 -6.00 -2.77
C VAL A 34 -7.88 -6.27 -2.65
N LYS A 35 -8.54 -6.65 -3.74
CA LYS A 35 -9.93 -7.10 -3.68
C LYS A 35 -9.99 -8.41 -2.89
N PRO A 36 -10.91 -8.57 -1.92
CA PRO A 36 -11.05 -9.85 -1.23
C PRO A 36 -11.48 -10.94 -2.22
N GLY A 37 -10.96 -12.15 -2.06
CA GLY A 37 -11.29 -13.26 -2.95
C GLY A 37 -12.77 -13.66 -2.95
N ARG A 38 -13.52 -13.25 -1.92
CA ARG A 38 -14.98 -13.24 -1.94
C ARG A 38 -15.49 -11.90 -1.38
N PRO A 39 -16.31 -11.15 -2.12
CA PRO A 39 -16.91 -9.91 -1.62
C PRO A 39 -17.61 -10.11 -0.27
N GLY A 40 -17.39 -9.19 0.66
CA GLY A 40 -17.96 -9.23 2.01
C GLY A 40 -17.33 -10.25 2.98
N ILE A 41 -16.36 -11.06 2.53
CA ILE A 41 -15.63 -12.02 3.37
C ILE A 41 -14.18 -11.53 3.53
N VAL A 42 -13.95 -10.73 4.56
CA VAL A 42 -12.67 -10.05 4.80
C VAL A 42 -11.73 -10.80 5.76
N GLN A 43 -12.17 -11.91 6.36
CA GLN A 43 -11.35 -12.69 7.29
C GLN A 43 -10.10 -13.27 6.61
N THR A 44 -10.20 -13.60 5.32
CA THR A 44 -9.10 -14.14 4.53
C THR A 44 -8.06 -13.08 4.15
N CYS A 45 -8.35 -11.79 4.32
CA CYS A 45 -7.38 -10.72 4.05
C CYS A 45 -6.11 -10.87 4.90
N SER A 46 -6.22 -11.41 6.11
CA SER A 46 -5.09 -11.65 7.00
C SER A 46 -4.05 -12.63 6.42
N LEU A 47 -4.47 -13.53 5.53
CA LEU A 47 -3.59 -14.51 4.88
C LEU A 47 -2.58 -13.84 3.94
N LEU A 48 -2.88 -12.63 3.45
CA LEU A 48 -1.96 -11.85 2.60
C LEU A 48 -0.68 -11.45 3.35
N LYS A 49 -0.65 -11.56 4.68
CA LYS A 49 0.56 -11.36 5.49
C LYS A 49 1.65 -12.41 5.20
N MET A 50 1.26 -13.55 4.64
CA MET A 50 2.18 -14.62 4.25
C MET A 50 2.56 -14.57 2.76
N SER A 51 2.02 -13.63 2.00
CA SER A 51 2.28 -13.54 0.56
C SER A 51 3.73 -13.11 0.30
N PRO A 52 4.50 -13.88 -0.48
CA PRO A 52 5.83 -13.45 -0.91
C PRO A 52 5.71 -12.29 -1.90
N SER A 53 6.76 -11.49 -2.01
CA SER A 53 6.90 -10.48 -3.08
C SER A 53 7.37 -11.14 -4.39
N PRO A 54 6.94 -10.65 -5.57
CA PRO A 54 5.97 -9.57 -5.78
C PRO A 54 4.51 -10.02 -5.60
N LEU A 55 3.68 -9.15 -5.03
CA LEU A 55 2.29 -9.45 -4.66
C LEU A 55 1.43 -9.73 -5.91
N GLU A 56 1.73 -9.04 -7.01
CA GLU A 56 1.09 -9.12 -8.32
C GLU A 56 1.16 -10.53 -8.92
N SER A 57 2.25 -11.26 -8.68
CA SER A 57 2.45 -12.60 -9.23
C SER A 57 1.72 -13.69 -8.43
N MET A 58 1.26 -13.39 -7.22
CA MET A 58 0.62 -14.35 -6.33
C MET A 58 -0.91 -14.33 -6.41
N LEU A 59 -1.49 -13.22 -6.87
CA LEU A 59 -2.93 -12.99 -6.84
C LEU A 59 -3.56 -13.30 -8.19
N PRO A 60 -4.79 -13.85 -8.20
CA PRO A 60 -5.48 -14.13 -9.45
C PRO A 60 -5.79 -12.83 -10.22
N PRO A 61 -6.03 -12.90 -11.53
CA PRO A 61 -6.26 -11.73 -12.38
C PRO A 61 -7.41 -10.81 -11.95
N ASP A 62 -8.39 -11.33 -11.21
CA ASP A 62 -9.54 -10.59 -10.70
C ASP A 62 -9.27 -9.90 -9.33
N GLN A 63 -8.10 -10.16 -8.74
CA GLN A 63 -7.63 -9.58 -7.47
C GLN A 63 -6.29 -8.86 -7.63
N GLN A 64 -6.04 -8.28 -8.82
CA GLN A 64 -4.81 -7.54 -9.06
C GLN A 64 -4.65 -6.43 -8.01
N PRO A 65 -3.49 -6.40 -7.32
CA PRO A 65 -3.28 -5.47 -6.22
C PRO A 65 -3.08 -4.06 -6.78
N LEU A 66 -3.66 -3.07 -6.11
CA LEU A 66 -3.51 -1.65 -6.40
C LEU A 66 -2.52 -1.04 -5.40
N ARG A 67 -1.38 -0.53 -5.88
CA ARG A 67 -0.50 0.28 -5.04
C ARG A 67 -1.09 1.68 -4.85
N LEU A 68 -1.06 2.19 -3.63
CA LEU A 68 -1.46 3.57 -3.34
C LEU A 68 -0.23 4.49 -3.40
N ASP A 69 -0.10 5.24 -4.49
CA ASP A 69 1.02 6.17 -4.71
C ASP A 69 0.68 7.65 -4.38
N ALA A 70 -0.60 7.92 -4.05
CA ALA A 70 -1.09 9.24 -3.67
C ALA A 70 -0.54 9.75 -2.33
N ALA A 71 -0.72 11.05 -2.05
CA ALA A 71 -0.47 11.60 -0.72
C ALA A 71 -1.29 10.87 0.34
N LEU A 72 -0.62 10.24 1.31
CA LEU A 72 -1.31 9.52 2.38
C LEU A 72 -0.55 9.50 3.70
N SER A 73 -1.28 9.22 4.78
CA SER A 73 -0.69 8.98 6.10
C SER A 73 -1.29 7.75 6.77
N ILE A 74 -0.47 6.99 7.49
CA ILE A 74 -0.89 5.86 8.31
C ILE A 74 -0.46 6.13 9.75
N ARG A 75 -1.43 6.38 10.62
CA ARG A 75 -1.21 6.45 12.07
C ARG A 75 -1.17 5.03 12.61
N TRP A 76 -0.20 4.74 13.45
CA TRP A 76 -0.14 3.51 14.23
C TRP A 76 0.40 3.86 15.62
N GLN A 77 0.39 2.90 16.54
CA GLN A 77 0.76 3.21 17.93
C GLN A 77 2.18 3.80 18.09
N GLY A 78 3.12 3.40 17.23
CA GLY A 78 4.51 3.89 17.26
C GLY A 78 4.77 5.16 16.46
N GLY A 79 3.77 5.77 15.81
CA GLY A 79 3.94 7.03 15.09
C GLY A 79 3.13 7.17 13.80
N TYR A 80 3.70 7.87 12.82
CA TYR A 80 3.06 8.14 11.53
C TYR A 80 3.97 7.76 10.37
N LEU A 81 3.46 6.93 9.47
CA LEU A 81 4.02 6.81 8.11
C LEU A 81 3.40 7.91 7.25
N VAL A 82 4.23 8.60 6.48
CA VAL A 82 3.78 9.69 5.60
C VAL A 82 4.35 9.48 4.22
N GLN A 83 3.46 9.45 3.24
CA GLN A 83 3.81 9.50 1.83
C GLN A 83 3.40 10.86 1.28
N ASP A 84 4.39 11.59 0.81
CA ASP A 84 4.18 12.87 0.14
C ASP A 84 3.77 12.64 -1.33
N GLY A 85 2.96 13.54 -1.88
CA GLY A 85 2.40 13.42 -3.22
C GLY A 85 1.26 14.40 -3.45
N ALA A 86 0.55 14.25 -4.56
CA ALA A 86 -0.71 14.94 -4.78
C ALA A 86 -1.86 14.17 -4.08
N PRO A 87 -2.84 14.86 -3.48
CA PRO A 87 -4.07 14.21 -3.05
C PRO A 87 -4.84 13.71 -4.28
N GLU A 88 -5.44 12.53 -4.17
CA GLU A 88 -6.24 11.93 -5.23
C GLU A 88 -7.75 12.07 -4.97
N GLY A 89 -8.55 11.72 -5.98
CA GLY A 89 -10.00 11.59 -5.85
C GLY A 89 -10.43 10.50 -4.87
N PRO A 90 -11.73 10.38 -4.57
CA PRO A 90 -12.27 9.39 -3.62
C PRO A 90 -11.99 7.95 -4.06
N ALA A 91 -12.08 7.01 -3.11
CA ALA A 91 -11.69 5.59 -3.30
C ALA A 91 -12.34 4.94 -4.52
N ALA A 92 -13.63 5.19 -4.74
CA ALA A 92 -14.36 4.69 -5.91
C ALA A 92 -13.72 5.10 -7.25
N LYS A 93 -13.17 6.32 -7.35
CA LYS A 93 -12.46 6.77 -8.57
C LYS A 93 -11.08 6.14 -8.73
N ARG A 94 -10.48 5.65 -7.63
CA ARG A 94 -9.20 4.94 -7.61
C ARG A 94 -9.34 3.44 -7.92
N GLY A 95 -10.57 2.94 -8.07
CA GLY A 95 -10.82 1.53 -8.39
C GLY A 95 -10.82 0.59 -7.18
N TRP A 96 -10.99 1.11 -5.95
CA TRP A 96 -11.13 0.27 -4.75
C TRP A 96 -12.28 0.71 -3.86
N ASN A 97 -12.76 -0.23 -3.04
CA ASN A 97 -13.94 -0.03 -2.20
C ASN A 97 -13.57 -0.01 -0.70
N PRO A 98 -13.75 1.11 0.01
CA PRO A 98 -13.38 1.26 1.41
C PRO A 98 -14.11 0.34 2.41
N VAL A 99 -15.16 -0.34 1.98
CA VAL A 99 -15.90 -1.32 2.80
C VAL A 99 -15.74 -2.77 2.33
N ASP A 100 -15.01 -2.99 1.23
CA ASP A 100 -14.79 -4.32 0.63
C ASP A 100 -13.40 -4.37 0.00
N SER A 101 -12.38 -4.23 0.83
CA SER A 101 -10.98 -4.25 0.40
C SER A 101 -10.09 -4.83 1.50
N CYS A 102 -9.08 -5.59 1.07
CA CYS A 102 -7.95 -5.97 1.89
C CYS A 102 -6.81 -4.94 1.72
N PHE A 103 -5.91 -4.87 2.69
CA PHE A 103 -4.64 -4.15 2.55
C PHE A 103 -3.45 -5.07 2.81
N VAL A 104 -2.31 -4.68 2.24
CA VAL A 104 -0.98 -5.21 2.58
C VAL A 104 -0.03 -4.04 2.74
N LEU A 105 0.56 -3.89 3.92
CA LEU A 105 1.62 -2.93 4.20
C LEU A 105 2.97 -3.64 4.03
N MET A 106 3.74 -3.21 3.05
CA MET A 106 5.03 -3.78 2.70
C MET A 106 6.16 -2.86 3.20
N VAL A 107 7.24 -3.45 3.72
CA VAL A 107 8.50 -2.75 4.03
C VAL A 107 9.62 -3.55 3.41
N ALA A 108 10.47 -2.90 2.60
CA ALA A 108 11.56 -3.56 1.88
C ALA A 108 11.13 -4.86 1.16
N GLY A 109 9.97 -4.84 0.49
CA GLY A 109 9.42 -5.98 -0.23
C GLY A 109 8.87 -7.12 0.64
N ARG A 110 8.64 -6.91 1.94
CA ARG A 110 8.06 -7.91 2.84
C ARG A 110 6.77 -7.42 3.49
N PRO A 111 5.71 -8.26 3.59
CA PRO A 111 4.50 -7.88 4.29
C PRO A 111 4.74 -7.78 5.80
N VAL A 112 4.43 -6.62 6.37
CA VAL A 112 4.54 -6.34 7.81
C VAL A 112 3.18 -6.41 8.49
N ALA A 113 2.14 -5.96 7.79
CA ALA A 113 0.75 -6.02 8.24
C ALA A 113 -0.15 -6.32 7.04
N ALA A 114 -1.20 -7.11 7.25
CA ALA A 114 -2.23 -7.32 6.25
C ALA A 114 -3.56 -7.68 6.90
N GLY A 115 -4.64 -7.26 6.26
CA GLY A 115 -5.98 -7.48 6.77
C GLY A 115 -7.01 -6.63 6.05
N ALA A 116 -8.09 -6.26 6.71
CA ALA A 116 -9.21 -5.56 6.08
C ALA A 116 -9.06 -4.04 6.15
N VAL A 117 -9.52 -3.36 5.10
CA VAL A 117 -9.76 -1.92 5.11
C VAL A 117 -11.21 -1.66 5.48
N LEU A 118 -11.45 -0.89 6.53
CA LEU A 118 -12.79 -0.74 7.11
C LEU A 118 -13.03 0.65 7.72
N PRO A 119 -14.30 1.04 7.90
CA PRO A 119 -14.66 2.12 8.82
C PRO A 119 -14.34 1.76 10.29
N ARG A 120 -14.09 2.78 11.11
CA ARG A 120 -13.69 2.61 12.53
C ARG A 120 -14.65 1.73 13.34
N ALA A 121 -15.95 1.87 13.11
CA ALA A 121 -16.98 1.13 13.84
C ALA A 121 -16.87 -0.41 13.65
N SER A 122 -16.41 -0.86 12.47
CA SER A 122 -16.33 -2.29 12.14
C SER A 122 -15.02 -2.95 12.59
N ALA A 123 -13.96 -2.17 12.84
CA ALA A 123 -12.63 -2.69 13.15
C ALA A 123 -12.53 -3.38 14.52
N GLN A 124 -13.36 -2.96 15.49
CA GLN A 124 -13.28 -3.41 16.89
C GLN A 124 -13.62 -4.89 17.11
N LEU A 125 -14.16 -5.59 16.09
CA LEU A 125 -14.60 -6.98 16.21
C LEU A 125 -13.63 -7.97 15.55
N LEU A 126 -12.59 -7.48 14.89
CA LEU A 126 -11.75 -8.32 14.03
C LEU A 126 -10.47 -8.78 14.71
N ARG A 127 -10.21 -10.08 14.59
CA ARG A 127 -9.05 -10.77 15.18
C ARG A 127 -7.84 -10.82 14.23
N PHE A 128 -7.70 -9.79 13.39
CA PHE A 128 -6.55 -9.60 12.51
C PHE A 128 -6.29 -8.09 12.35
N ASP A 129 -5.14 -7.74 11.78
CA ASP A 129 -4.72 -6.34 11.58
C ASP A 129 -5.79 -5.59 10.75
N THR A 130 -6.13 -4.36 11.11
CA THR A 130 -7.13 -3.56 10.37
C THR A 130 -6.57 -2.21 9.97
N LEU A 131 -6.91 -1.77 8.77
CA LEU A 131 -6.60 -0.44 8.28
C LEU A 131 -7.87 0.40 8.28
N VAL A 132 -8.00 1.26 9.27
CA VAL A 132 -9.17 2.10 9.49
C VAL A 132 -9.06 3.38 8.68
N ILE A 133 -10.09 3.70 7.91
CA ILE A 133 -10.14 4.97 7.17
C ILE A 133 -10.48 6.11 8.12
N ARG A 134 -9.69 7.19 8.08
CA ARG A 134 -9.95 8.45 8.79
C ARG A 134 -10.32 9.60 7.85
N GLU A 135 -9.78 9.61 6.64
CA GLU A 135 -10.06 10.62 5.61
C GLU A 135 -9.95 9.99 4.23
N ASP A 136 -10.97 10.18 3.40
CA ASP A 136 -11.03 9.74 2.00
C ASP A 136 -11.71 10.76 1.07
N ARG A 137 -12.02 11.97 1.56
CA ARG A 137 -12.68 13.00 0.77
C ARG A 137 -11.81 13.45 -0.40
N ALA A 138 -12.47 13.80 -1.50
CA ALA A 138 -11.82 14.29 -2.71
C ALA A 138 -10.95 15.52 -2.41
N GLY A 139 -9.71 15.50 -2.92
CA GLY A 139 -8.79 16.63 -2.77
C GLY A 139 -8.10 16.72 -1.40
N GLN A 140 -8.36 15.78 -0.50
CA GLN A 140 -7.60 15.62 0.75
C GLN A 140 -6.62 14.44 0.64
N PRO A 141 -5.45 14.51 1.31
CA PRO A 141 -4.59 13.34 1.46
C PRO A 141 -5.33 12.22 2.18
N LEU A 142 -5.12 10.98 1.76
CA LEU A 142 -5.68 9.83 2.44
C LEU A 142 -5.14 9.74 3.86
N ALA A 143 -6.00 9.42 4.82
CA ALA A 143 -5.56 9.16 6.18
C ALA A 143 -6.12 7.85 6.69
N PHE A 144 -5.22 7.01 7.19
CA PHE A 144 -5.53 5.71 7.76
C PHE A 144 -5.02 5.60 9.19
N GLU A 145 -5.63 4.71 9.96
CA GLU A 145 -5.14 4.25 11.24
C GLU A 145 -4.98 2.73 11.18
N LEU A 146 -3.75 2.27 11.34
CA LEU A 146 -3.42 0.85 11.42
C LEU A 146 -3.62 0.40 12.86
N LEU A 147 -4.58 -0.51 13.06
CA LEU A 147 -4.91 -1.10 14.35
C LEU A 147 -4.49 -2.57 14.40
N PRO A 148 -3.85 -3.02 15.49
CA PRO A 148 -3.57 -4.43 15.70
C PRO A 148 -4.88 -5.21 15.87
N HIS A 149 -4.80 -6.53 15.72
CA HIS A 149 -5.94 -7.41 15.94
C HIS A 149 -6.57 -7.24 17.33
N PHE A 150 -7.91 -7.20 17.41
CA PHE A 150 -8.62 -7.24 18.69
C PHE A 150 -8.31 -8.57 19.42
N PRO A 151 -8.17 -8.58 20.77
CA PRO A 151 -8.37 -7.48 21.72
C PRO A 151 -7.09 -6.72 22.08
N ALA A 152 -6.27 -6.33 21.10
CA ALA A 152 -5.13 -5.47 21.40
C ALA A 152 -5.61 -4.10 21.91
N ASP A 153 -5.23 -3.79 23.15
CA ASP A 153 -5.38 -2.46 23.71
C ASP A 153 -4.37 -1.53 23.05
N VAL A 154 -4.85 -0.42 22.48
CA VAL A 154 -4.00 0.61 21.87
C VAL A 154 -3.02 1.26 22.87
N MET A 155 -3.23 1.03 24.17
CA MET A 155 -2.34 1.43 25.26
C MET A 155 -1.23 0.43 25.56
N LEU A 156 -1.34 -0.82 25.08
CA LEU A 156 -0.27 -1.83 25.17
C LEU A 156 0.69 -1.70 23.99
N PRO A 157 2.01 -1.91 24.17
CA PRO A 157 3.01 -1.71 23.12
C PRO A 157 2.65 -2.35 21.78
N ALA A 158 3.11 -1.71 20.70
CA ALA A 158 2.82 -2.18 19.35
C ALA A 158 3.33 -3.61 19.14
N PRO A 159 2.69 -4.41 18.27
CA PRO A 159 3.22 -5.71 17.90
C PRO A 159 4.71 -5.61 17.54
N ALA A 160 5.55 -6.48 18.11
CA ALA A 160 7.00 -6.43 17.90
C ALA A 160 7.42 -6.37 16.42
N PRO A 161 6.77 -7.11 15.49
CA PRO A 161 7.07 -6.99 14.06
C PRO A 161 6.83 -5.58 13.50
N TRP A 162 5.81 -4.87 13.98
CA TRP A 162 5.54 -3.50 13.58
C TRP A 162 6.57 -2.54 14.14
N ALA A 163 6.88 -2.66 15.43
CA ALA A 163 7.88 -1.81 16.08
C ALA A 163 9.23 -1.90 15.35
N ALA A 164 9.68 -3.12 15.01
CA ALA A 164 10.92 -3.35 14.30
C ALA A 164 10.92 -2.80 12.86
N ALA A 165 9.83 -2.98 12.10
CA ALA A 165 9.79 -2.61 10.70
C ALA A 165 9.38 -1.16 10.44
N LEU A 166 8.45 -0.61 11.23
CA LEU A 166 7.84 0.70 11.00
C LEU A 166 8.50 1.80 11.84
N GLY A 167 9.14 1.47 12.95
CA GLY A 167 9.67 2.44 13.91
C GLY A 167 10.63 3.44 13.27
N ALA A 168 11.65 2.94 12.55
CA ALA A 168 12.65 3.78 11.89
C ALA A 168 12.10 4.60 10.70
N LEU A 169 10.95 4.20 10.14
CA LEU A 169 10.29 4.87 9.02
C LEU A 169 9.27 5.92 9.48
N SER A 170 8.95 5.94 10.77
CA SER A 170 7.84 6.73 11.31
C SER A 170 8.30 8.10 11.77
N ARG A 171 7.48 9.11 11.48
CA ARG A 171 7.56 10.42 12.14
C ARG A 171 6.96 10.30 13.56
N PRO A 172 7.53 10.99 14.57
CA PRO A 172 7.04 10.94 15.93
C PRO A 172 5.63 11.52 16.06
N SER A 173 4.85 10.96 16.99
CA SER A 173 3.49 11.41 17.27
C SER A 173 3.52 12.77 17.98
N GLY A 174 3.48 13.86 17.20
CA GLY A 174 3.60 15.22 17.70
C GLY A 174 4.25 16.19 16.72
N ALA A 175 4.90 15.69 15.67
CA ALA A 175 5.34 16.51 14.54
C ALA A 175 4.11 17.02 13.79
N ARG A 176 3.68 18.26 14.08
CA ARG A 176 2.72 18.96 13.22
C ARG A 176 3.35 19.18 11.85
N ARG A 177 2.54 19.05 10.79
CA ARG A 177 2.85 19.70 9.52
C ARG A 177 2.92 21.21 9.73
#